data_AF-A0AAU3VZ75-F1
#
_entry.id   AF-A0AAU3VZ75-F1
#
_cell.length_a   1.000
_cell.length_b   1.000
_cell.length_c   1.000
_cell.angle_alpha   90.00
_cell.angle_beta   90.00
_cell.angle_gamma   90.00
#
_symmetry.space_group_name_H-M   'P 1'
#
loop_
_entity.id
_entity.type
_entity.pdbx_description
1 polymer ?
#
loop_
_entity_poly.entity_id
_entity_poly.type
_entity_poly.pdbx_seq_one_letter_code
_entity_poly.pdbx_strand_id
1 'polypeptide(L)'
;MGMKGKIALGAVVGVVVIGVVSANAGSDSGSGDKGKDTSASADRESGKKADTKTGGKADKAEKKVAFKGDGDFQVGTDIKPGTYRTTGNTDDMCYWERAKDASGEVDSLLANDNVSGTSYVTIKASDKLFKSSGCKDWEAVDAKASGSPASQIKGNGGMYRVGADIAPGTYKSTGNTDDSCYWERDKDATHSMDSIVANNNVTGTAVVTISAGDGYFKTTGCGDWKKTG
;
A
#
# COMPACT_ATOMS: atom_id res chain seq x y z
N MET A 1 -1.15 18.30 45.75
CA MET A 1 -0.34 17.45 44.85
C MET A 1 -0.91 17.54 43.45
N GLY A 2 -0.24 18.24 42.53
CA GLY A 2 -0.64 18.31 41.13
C GLY A 2 0.09 17.23 40.32
N MET A 3 -0.64 16.43 39.57
CA MET A 3 -0.08 15.59 38.51
C MET A 3 -0.52 16.18 37.17
N LYS A 4 0.37 16.98 36.56
CA LYS A 4 0.25 17.36 35.15
C LYS A 4 0.71 16.17 34.33
N GLY A 5 -0.24 15.44 33.75
CA GLY A 5 0.03 14.42 32.73
C GLY A 5 0.66 15.09 31.52
N LYS A 6 1.90 14.74 31.21
CA LYS A 6 2.58 15.20 29.99
C LYS A 6 2.01 14.37 28.84
N ILE A 7 1.22 15.01 27.98
CA ILE A 7 0.88 14.46 26.66
C ILE A 7 2.16 14.52 25.83
N ALA A 8 2.78 13.37 25.56
CA ALA A 8 3.83 13.27 24.58
C ALA A 8 3.16 13.28 23.19
N LEU A 9 3.17 14.44 22.52
CA LEU A 9 2.93 14.49 21.09
C LEU A 9 4.17 13.91 20.39
N GLY A 10 4.09 12.63 20.00
CA GLY A 10 5.03 12.04 19.07
C GLY A 10 4.75 12.55 17.66
N ALA A 11 5.27 13.73 17.32
CA ALA A 11 5.35 14.17 15.93
C ALA A 11 6.53 13.43 15.28
N VAL A 12 6.25 12.30 14.63
CA VAL A 12 7.17 11.71 13.67
C VAL A 12 6.57 11.91 12.30
N VAL A 13 7.12 12.90 11.60
CA VAL A 13 6.89 13.18 10.20
C VAL A 13 7.44 11.99 9.41
N GLY A 14 6.56 11.12 8.92
CA GLY A 14 6.90 10.14 7.89
C GLY A 14 7.01 10.82 6.53
N VAL A 15 7.91 11.80 6.39
CA VAL A 15 8.33 12.30 5.07
C VAL A 15 9.71 11.72 4.83
N VAL A 16 9.75 10.58 4.17
CA VAL A 16 11.00 10.02 3.64
C VAL A 16 11.30 10.77 2.34
N VAL A 17 12.01 11.89 2.43
CA VAL A 17 12.68 12.48 1.24
C VAL A 17 14.03 11.79 1.08
N ILE A 18 14.10 10.76 0.24
CA ILE A 18 15.40 10.20 -0.18
C ILE A 18 15.72 10.80 -1.55
N GLY A 19 16.64 11.77 -1.57
CA GLY A 19 17.26 12.26 -2.78
C GLY A 19 18.26 11.22 -3.31
N VAL A 20 17.99 10.65 -4.48
CA VAL A 20 18.96 9.77 -5.17
C VAL A 20 20.01 10.64 -5.88
N VAL A 21 21.24 10.62 -5.35
CA VAL A 21 22.43 11.06 -6.08
C VAL A 21 22.97 9.86 -6.85
N SER A 22 22.82 9.87 -8.18
CA SER A 22 23.41 8.85 -9.05
C SER A 22 24.94 9.01 -9.10
N ALA A 23 25.66 8.08 -8.50
CA ALA A 23 27.09 7.90 -8.72
C ALA A 23 27.32 6.72 -9.68
N ASN A 24 27.66 7.03 -10.93
CA ASN A 24 28.22 6.05 -11.85
C ASN A 24 29.65 5.70 -11.42
N ALA A 25 29.88 4.44 -11.07
CA ALA A 25 31.22 3.86 -11.01
C ALA A 25 31.17 2.48 -11.66
N GLY A 26 31.76 2.39 -12.85
CA GLY A 26 32.00 1.12 -13.52
C GLY A 26 33.12 0.34 -12.84
N SER A 27 33.06 -0.98 -12.93
CA SER A 27 34.20 -1.87 -12.75
C SER A 27 33.96 -3.16 -13.53
N ASP A 28 34.89 -3.41 -14.44
CA ASP A 28 35.05 -4.59 -15.29
C ASP A 28 35.63 -5.76 -14.47
N SER A 29 35.19 -7.00 -14.74
CA SER A 29 35.99 -8.21 -14.45
C SER A 29 35.40 -9.47 -15.13
N GLY A 30 36.04 -9.90 -16.21
CA GLY A 30 36.88 -11.10 -16.25
C GLY A 30 36.26 -12.49 -16.00
N SER A 31 36.25 -13.29 -17.08
CA SER A 31 35.92 -14.72 -17.22
C SER A 31 36.59 -15.73 -16.26
N GLY A 32 35.91 -16.86 -16.07
CA GLY A 32 36.50 -18.14 -15.62
C GLY A 32 35.60 -19.33 -15.94
N ASP A 33 36.01 -20.15 -16.92
CA ASP A 33 35.39 -21.39 -17.41
C ASP A 33 35.86 -22.66 -16.64
N LYS A 34 35.09 -23.76 -16.84
CA LYS A 34 35.28 -25.20 -16.56
C LYS A 34 34.15 -25.73 -15.65
N GLY A 35 33.30 -26.69 -16.02
CA GLY A 35 33.29 -27.68 -17.08
C GLY A 35 32.92 -29.05 -16.49
N LYS A 36 32.12 -29.84 -17.24
CA LYS A 36 31.82 -31.28 -17.10
C LYS A 36 30.80 -31.72 -16.01
N ASP A 37 29.87 -32.65 -16.21
CA ASP A 37 29.65 -33.68 -17.23
C ASP A 37 28.14 -34.02 -17.40
N THR A 38 27.85 -34.63 -18.54
CA THR A 38 26.59 -35.10 -19.14
C THR A 38 26.02 -36.41 -18.57
N SER A 39 24.69 -36.62 -18.71
CA SER A 39 24.02 -37.82 -19.32
C SER A 39 22.49 -37.75 -19.07
N ALA A 40 21.64 -37.58 -20.10
CA ALA A 40 20.95 -38.62 -20.93
C ALA A 40 19.67 -39.18 -20.26
N SER A 41 18.52 -39.47 -20.88
CA SER A 41 17.91 -39.26 -22.22
C SER A 41 16.45 -39.75 -22.15
N ALA A 42 15.58 -39.23 -23.04
CA ALA A 42 14.42 -39.88 -23.70
C ALA A 42 13.21 -40.34 -22.84
N ASP A 43 11.94 -40.41 -23.29
CA ASP A 43 11.23 -40.12 -24.55
C ASP A 43 9.69 -40.16 -24.25
N ARG A 44 8.89 -39.48 -25.11
CA ARG A 44 7.48 -39.70 -25.60
C ARG A 44 6.39 -40.28 -24.63
N GLU A 45 5.11 -39.91 -24.61
CA GLU A 45 4.11 -39.79 -25.69
C GLU A 45 2.74 -39.32 -25.11
N SER A 46 1.85 -38.91 -26.02
CA SER A 46 0.47 -38.38 -25.92
C SER A 46 -0.63 -39.23 -25.25
N GLY A 47 -1.72 -38.59 -24.81
CA GLY A 47 -3.03 -39.27 -24.66
C GLY A 47 -4.16 -38.53 -23.90
N LYS A 48 -5.02 -37.85 -24.67
CA LYS A 48 -6.47 -37.55 -24.50
C LYS A 48 -7.18 -37.32 -23.14
N LYS A 49 -7.92 -36.19 -23.16
CA LYS A 49 -9.10 -35.70 -22.41
C LYS A 49 -9.96 -36.72 -21.63
N ALA A 50 -10.39 -36.28 -20.45
CA ALA A 50 -11.73 -36.55 -19.91
C ALA A 50 -12.30 -35.27 -19.27
N ASP A 51 -13.53 -34.95 -19.66
CA ASP A 51 -14.33 -33.82 -19.20
C ASP A 51 -14.67 -33.91 -17.72
N THR A 52 -14.54 -32.80 -16.99
CA THR A 52 -15.34 -32.56 -15.79
C THR A 52 -15.83 -31.11 -15.83
N LYS A 53 -17.10 -30.99 -16.19
CA LYS A 53 -17.92 -29.79 -16.05
C LYS A 53 -18.23 -29.65 -14.56
N THR A 54 -18.04 -28.46 -14.00
CA THR A 54 -18.92 -27.76 -13.02
C THR A 54 -18.09 -26.90 -12.07
N GLY A 55 -18.43 -25.62 -12.04
CA GLY A 55 -17.88 -24.64 -11.11
C GLY A 55 -17.84 -23.29 -11.80
N GLY A 56 -19.01 -22.66 -11.95
CA GLY A 56 -19.09 -21.30 -12.45
C GLY A 56 -18.15 -20.42 -11.64
N LYS A 57 -17.10 -19.92 -12.30
CA LYS A 57 -16.35 -18.76 -11.83
C LYS A 57 -17.39 -17.67 -11.70
N ALA A 58 -17.72 -17.29 -10.47
CA ALA A 58 -18.33 -16.01 -10.23
C ALA A 58 -17.37 -14.99 -10.86
N ASP A 59 -17.81 -14.38 -11.95
CA ASP A 59 -17.06 -13.33 -12.63
C ASP A 59 -16.81 -12.24 -11.59
N LYS A 60 -15.58 -12.23 -11.08
CA LYS A 60 -15.02 -11.11 -10.33
C LYS A 60 -15.01 -9.99 -11.37
N ALA A 61 -16.03 -9.13 -11.35
CA ALA A 61 -16.14 -8.01 -12.26
C ALA A 61 -14.76 -7.36 -12.37
N GLU A 62 -14.18 -7.42 -13.57
CA GLU A 62 -12.83 -6.95 -13.82
C GLU A 62 -12.85 -5.45 -13.54
N LYS A 63 -12.20 -5.06 -12.43
CA LYS A 63 -12.24 -3.66 -12.00
C LYS A 63 -11.52 -2.84 -13.05
N LYS A 64 -12.23 -1.90 -13.63
CA LYS A 64 -11.74 -1.08 -14.73
C LYS A 64 -10.60 -0.19 -14.22
N VAL A 65 -9.41 -0.40 -14.77
CA VAL A 65 -8.27 0.51 -14.58
C VAL A 65 -8.72 1.94 -14.91
N ALA A 66 -8.48 2.86 -13.97
CA ALA A 66 -8.76 4.27 -14.13
C ALA A 66 -7.61 4.95 -14.89
N PHE A 67 -6.37 4.70 -14.46
CA PHE A 67 -5.15 5.15 -15.12
C PHE A 67 -3.97 4.23 -14.77
N LYS A 68 -2.95 4.25 -15.62
CA LYS A 68 -1.76 3.39 -15.46
C LYS A 68 -0.87 3.87 -14.32
N GLY A 69 -0.09 2.94 -13.78
CA GLY A 69 0.70 3.11 -12.56
C GLY A 69 1.64 4.32 -12.51
N ASP A 70 2.24 4.73 -13.63
CA ASP A 70 3.22 5.83 -13.66
C ASP A 70 2.70 7.04 -14.44
N GLY A 71 3.01 8.23 -13.95
CA GLY A 71 2.80 9.49 -14.67
C GLY A 71 2.52 10.69 -13.78
N ASP A 72 2.54 11.85 -14.43
CA ASP A 72 2.07 13.13 -13.90
C ASP A 72 0.70 13.42 -14.51
N PHE A 73 -0.31 13.59 -13.66
CA PHE A 73 -1.71 13.72 -14.09
C PHE A 73 -2.29 15.05 -13.60
N GLN A 74 -2.75 15.88 -14.53
CA GLN A 74 -3.50 17.09 -14.21
C GLN A 74 -4.89 16.73 -13.72
N VAL A 75 -5.21 17.15 -12.50
CA VAL A 75 -6.52 16.88 -11.89
C VAL A 75 -7.57 17.78 -12.54
N GLY A 76 -8.66 17.17 -13.00
CA GLY A 76 -9.74 17.80 -13.76
C GLY A 76 -9.59 17.67 -15.28
N THR A 77 -8.37 17.38 -15.78
CA THR A 77 -8.10 17.18 -17.21
C THR A 77 -7.81 15.72 -17.50
N ASP A 78 -6.73 15.17 -16.91
CA ASP A 78 -6.26 13.80 -17.17
C ASP A 78 -6.97 12.79 -16.27
N ILE A 79 -7.19 13.16 -15.00
CA ILE A 79 -7.89 12.35 -14.00
C ILE A 79 -8.95 13.19 -13.30
N LYS A 80 -10.03 12.54 -12.86
CA LYS A 80 -11.10 13.21 -12.11
C LYS A 80 -10.78 13.22 -10.61
N PRO A 81 -11.33 14.16 -9.84
CA PRO A 81 -11.35 14.04 -8.39
C PRO A 81 -12.09 12.77 -7.95
N GLY A 82 -11.61 12.14 -6.89
CA GLY A 82 -12.17 10.88 -6.40
C GLY A 82 -11.18 10.09 -5.54
N THR A 83 -11.62 8.93 -5.06
CA THR A 83 -10.75 8.00 -4.34
C THR A 83 -10.29 6.90 -5.29
N TYR A 84 -8.99 6.65 -5.29
CA TYR A 84 -8.32 5.66 -6.12
C TYR A 84 -7.59 4.64 -5.26
N ARG A 85 -7.42 3.43 -5.78
CA ARG A 85 -6.72 2.33 -5.14
C ARG A 85 -5.70 1.72 -6.08
N THR A 86 -4.52 1.42 -5.57
CA THR A 86 -3.54 0.53 -6.21
C THR A 86 -3.24 -0.64 -5.27
N THR A 87 -2.95 -1.82 -5.81
CA THR A 87 -2.69 -3.04 -5.02
C THR A 87 -1.54 -3.85 -5.58
N GLY A 88 -0.89 -4.64 -4.73
CA GLY A 88 0.21 -5.51 -5.16
C GLY A 88 1.50 -4.75 -5.46
N ASN A 89 1.67 -3.57 -4.84
CA ASN A 89 2.93 -2.86 -4.84
C ASN A 89 3.95 -3.61 -3.96
N THR A 90 5.21 -3.64 -4.37
CA THR A 90 6.29 -4.36 -3.67
C THR A 90 7.44 -3.41 -3.38
N ASP A 91 8.19 -3.72 -2.33
CA ASP A 91 9.49 -3.12 -1.99
C ASP A 91 9.48 -1.58 -1.86
N ASP A 92 8.36 -1.00 -1.41
CA ASP A 92 8.16 0.46 -1.25
C ASP A 92 8.46 1.30 -2.51
N MET A 93 8.46 0.64 -3.67
CA MET A 93 8.77 1.26 -4.97
C MET A 93 7.63 2.13 -5.49
N CYS A 94 6.42 1.99 -4.93
CA CYS A 94 5.29 2.84 -5.29
C CYS A 94 5.36 4.15 -4.49
N TYR A 95 5.74 5.21 -5.18
CA TYR A 95 5.64 6.58 -4.71
C TYR A 95 4.47 7.29 -5.37
N TRP A 96 3.70 8.05 -4.59
CA TRP A 96 2.71 8.96 -5.14
C TRP A 96 2.72 10.29 -4.39
N GLU A 97 2.26 11.35 -5.05
CA GLU A 97 2.03 12.64 -4.41
C GLU A 97 0.83 13.38 -4.99
N ARG A 98 0.21 14.22 -4.14
CA ARG A 98 -0.80 15.21 -4.48
C ARG A 98 -0.18 16.59 -4.32
N ALA A 99 -0.41 17.50 -5.26
CA ALA A 99 0.15 18.85 -5.20
C ALA A 99 -0.85 19.95 -5.62
N LYS A 100 -0.59 21.17 -5.11
CA LYS A 100 -1.34 22.41 -5.38
C LYS A 100 -1.12 22.94 -6.79
N ASP A 101 -0.01 22.58 -7.42
CA ASP A 101 0.39 22.98 -8.77
C ASP A 101 1.52 22.06 -9.28
N ALA A 102 2.04 22.36 -10.47
CA ALA A 102 3.12 21.61 -11.11
C ALA A 102 4.49 22.29 -11.00
N SER A 103 4.69 23.18 -10.02
CA SER A 103 5.98 23.88 -9.83
C SER A 103 7.11 22.95 -9.38
N GLY A 104 6.78 21.86 -8.67
CA GLY A 104 7.77 20.97 -8.05
C GLY A 104 8.32 21.48 -6.72
N GLU A 105 7.78 22.59 -6.20
CA GLU A 105 8.20 23.16 -4.92
C GLU A 105 7.65 22.35 -3.74
N VAL A 106 8.43 22.28 -2.66
CA VAL A 106 8.04 21.57 -1.42
C VAL A 106 6.73 22.13 -0.84
N ASP A 107 6.53 23.45 -0.93
CA ASP A 107 5.32 24.11 -0.42
C ASP A 107 4.06 23.79 -1.25
N SER A 108 4.23 23.27 -2.47
CA SER A 108 3.13 22.79 -3.30
C SER A 108 2.68 21.39 -2.93
N LEU A 109 3.49 20.63 -2.19
CA LEU A 109 3.15 19.28 -1.75
C LEU A 109 1.97 19.31 -0.78
N LEU A 110 0.92 18.54 -1.09
CA LEU A 110 -0.26 18.38 -0.23
C LEU A 110 -0.18 17.09 0.59
N ALA A 111 0.27 16.01 -0.02
CA ALA A 111 0.49 14.72 0.60
C ALA A 111 1.37 13.87 -0.32
N ASN A 112 2.18 12.99 0.24
CA ASN A 112 2.88 11.93 -0.46
C ASN A 112 3.01 10.69 0.42
N ASP A 113 3.42 9.60 -0.21
CA ASP A 113 3.67 8.34 0.51
C ASP A 113 4.55 7.41 -0.33
N ASN A 114 5.26 6.53 0.37
CA ASN A 114 5.97 5.38 -0.20
C ASN A 114 5.29 4.11 0.30
N VAL A 115 4.81 3.28 -0.62
CA VAL A 115 3.85 2.23 -0.27
C VAL A 115 4.27 0.85 -0.76
N SER A 116 4.34 -0.09 0.18
CA SER A 116 4.19 -1.52 -0.05
C SER A 116 2.73 -1.96 0.05
N GLY A 117 2.32 -2.91 -0.78
CA GLY A 117 0.99 -3.51 -0.74
C GLY A 117 -0.08 -2.63 -1.40
N THR A 118 -1.09 -2.23 -0.60
CA THR A 118 -2.25 -1.45 -1.07
C THR A 118 -2.10 0.02 -0.69
N SER A 119 -2.41 0.93 -1.62
CA SER A 119 -2.62 2.34 -1.30
C SER A 119 -4.05 2.76 -1.66
N TYR A 120 -4.62 3.64 -0.84
CA TYR A 120 -5.82 4.41 -1.16
C TYR A 120 -5.47 5.88 -1.14
N VAL A 121 -5.95 6.64 -2.13
CA VAL A 121 -5.71 8.09 -2.20
C VAL A 121 -6.99 8.79 -2.62
N THR A 122 -7.42 9.76 -1.82
CA THR A 122 -8.49 10.70 -2.17
C THR A 122 -7.89 11.96 -2.79
N ILE A 123 -8.05 12.09 -4.10
CA ILE A 123 -7.67 13.25 -4.89
C ILE A 123 -8.83 14.26 -4.85
N LYS A 124 -8.58 15.45 -4.31
CA LYS A 124 -9.59 16.50 -4.15
C LYS A 124 -9.68 17.34 -5.44
N ALA A 125 -10.82 17.97 -5.67
CA ALA A 125 -11.01 18.89 -6.79
C ALA A 125 -10.12 20.15 -6.73
N SER A 126 -9.63 20.47 -5.53
CA SER A 126 -8.66 21.56 -5.30
C SER A 126 -7.24 21.21 -5.75
N ASP A 127 -6.91 19.92 -5.79
CA ASP A 127 -5.60 19.47 -6.22
C ASP A 127 -5.42 19.80 -7.70
N LYS A 128 -4.19 20.08 -8.12
CA LYS A 128 -3.89 20.38 -9.53
C LYS A 128 -3.06 19.30 -10.18
N LEU A 129 -2.30 18.55 -9.38
CA LEU A 129 -1.45 17.49 -9.88
C LEU A 129 -1.53 16.27 -8.95
N PHE A 130 -1.56 15.10 -9.57
CA PHE A 130 -1.26 13.82 -8.95
C PHE A 130 -0.10 13.19 -9.69
N LYS A 131 0.97 12.81 -8.99
CA LYS A 131 2.10 12.09 -9.58
C LYS A 131 2.14 10.68 -8.98
N SER A 132 2.49 9.71 -9.81
CA SER A 132 2.62 8.31 -9.42
C SER A 132 3.83 7.72 -10.12
N SER A 133 4.65 6.97 -9.38
CA SER A 133 5.90 6.40 -9.88
C SER A 133 6.19 5.06 -9.21
N GLY A 134 6.49 4.04 -9.99
CA GLY A 134 6.72 2.66 -9.53
C GLY A 134 5.48 1.98 -8.95
N CYS A 135 4.29 2.56 -9.13
CA CYS A 135 3.05 2.00 -8.62
C CYS A 135 2.43 1.02 -9.64
N LYS A 136 1.65 0.07 -9.14
CA LYS A 136 0.70 -0.67 -9.98
C LYS A 136 -0.43 0.24 -10.44
N ASP A 137 -1.13 -0.18 -11.49
CA ASP A 137 -2.28 0.52 -12.06
C ASP A 137 -3.30 0.92 -10.99
N TRP A 138 -3.87 2.11 -11.16
CA TRP A 138 -4.84 2.68 -10.23
C TRP A 138 -6.27 2.41 -10.72
N GLU A 139 -7.11 1.98 -9.78
CA GLU A 139 -8.52 1.73 -9.97
C GLU A 139 -9.34 2.79 -9.23
N ALA A 140 -10.44 3.24 -9.84
CA ALA A 140 -11.40 4.08 -9.13
C ALA A 140 -12.11 3.23 -8.07
N VAL A 141 -12.29 3.80 -6.87
CA VAL A 141 -12.96 3.12 -5.77
C VAL A 141 -14.45 3.39 -5.82
N ASP A 142 -15.24 2.32 -5.97
CA ASP A 142 -16.68 2.41 -5.88
C ASP A 142 -17.14 2.82 -4.46
N ALA A 143 -18.17 3.66 -4.41
CA ALA A 143 -18.78 4.06 -3.15
C ALA A 143 -19.27 2.84 -2.35
N LYS A 144 -19.80 1.83 -3.06
CA LYS A 144 -20.32 0.59 -2.47
C LYS A 144 -19.20 -0.44 -2.39
N ALA A 145 -18.89 -0.86 -1.17
CA ALA A 145 -17.98 -1.98 -0.96
C ALA A 145 -18.56 -3.28 -1.56
N SER A 146 -17.67 -4.09 -2.15
CA SER A 146 -18.00 -5.41 -2.68
C SER A 146 -17.20 -6.48 -1.96
N GLY A 147 -17.85 -7.58 -1.56
CA GLY A 147 -17.20 -8.71 -0.88
C GLY A 147 -17.28 -8.62 0.64
N SER A 148 -16.66 -9.60 1.30
CA SER A 148 -16.58 -9.68 2.76
C SER A 148 -15.21 -9.19 3.22
N PRO A 149 -15.16 -8.26 4.20
CA PRO A 149 -13.89 -7.74 4.70
C PRO A 149 -13.11 -8.82 5.45
N ALA A 150 -11.78 -8.77 5.35
CA ALA A 150 -10.89 -9.76 5.95
C ALA A 150 -10.77 -9.59 7.47
N SER A 151 -10.49 -10.70 8.16
CA SER A 151 -10.13 -10.74 9.59
C SER A 151 -8.64 -10.97 9.82
N GLN A 152 -7.85 -11.03 8.75
CA GLN A 152 -6.39 -11.10 8.78
C GLN A 152 -5.84 -10.29 7.62
N ILE A 153 -4.83 -9.47 7.87
CA ILE A 153 -4.17 -8.63 6.86
C ILE A 153 -2.65 -8.68 7.03
N LYS A 154 -1.92 -8.40 5.96
CA LYS A 154 -0.46 -8.31 6.02
C LYS A 154 -0.04 -7.07 6.81
N GLY A 155 0.97 -7.21 7.66
CA GLY A 155 1.49 -6.11 8.47
C GLY A 155 2.34 -5.10 7.70
N ASN A 156 2.89 -5.48 6.55
CA ASN A 156 3.44 -4.55 5.55
C ASN A 156 2.55 -4.45 4.30
N GLY A 157 1.24 -4.35 4.52
CA GLY A 157 0.26 -4.40 3.44
C GLY A 157 -0.32 -3.05 3.01
N GLY A 158 0.15 -1.96 3.61
CA GLY A 158 -0.29 -0.62 3.30
C GLY A 158 -1.65 -0.29 3.92
N MET A 159 -2.53 0.33 3.15
CA MET A 159 -3.81 0.89 3.60
C MET A 159 -5.01 0.02 3.22
N TYR A 160 -5.92 -0.18 4.16
CA TYR A 160 -7.12 -1.00 4.05
C TYR A 160 -8.37 -0.18 4.38
N ARG A 161 -9.39 -0.19 3.51
CA ARG A 161 -10.68 0.46 3.78
C ARG A 161 -11.48 -0.36 4.78
N VAL A 162 -11.88 0.23 5.89
CA VAL A 162 -12.64 -0.46 6.94
C VAL A 162 -14.05 -0.79 6.46
N GLY A 163 -14.50 -2.00 6.77
CA GLY A 163 -15.79 -2.55 6.31
C GLY A 163 -15.78 -3.06 4.85
N ALA A 164 -14.74 -2.76 4.07
CA ALA A 164 -14.57 -3.25 2.70
C ALA A 164 -13.41 -4.24 2.57
N ASP A 165 -12.22 -3.85 3.02
CA ASP A 165 -11.02 -4.69 2.99
C ASP A 165 -10.75 -5.36 4.34
N ILE A 166 -11.00 -4.66 5.45
CA ILE A 166 -10.76 -5.14 6.82
C ILE A 166 -12.00 -4.97 7.69
N ALA A 167 -12.33 -5.99 8.48
CA ALA A 167 -13.50 -5.96 9.34
C ALA A 167 -13.21 -5.13 10.60
N PRO A 168 -14.17 -4.36 11.14
CA PRO A 168 -14.01 -3.75 12.46
C PRO A 168 -13.73 -4.80 13.55
N GLY A 169 -13.03 -4.40 14.59
CA GLY A 169 -12.75 -5.18 15.80
C GLY A 169 -11.32 -5.01 16.30
N THR A 170 -10.91 -5.84 17.24
CA THR A 170 -9.58 -5.81 17.86
C THR A 170 -8.64 -6.74 17.12
N TYR A 171 -7.47 -6.24 16.76
CA TYR A 171 -6.41 -6.93 16.04
C TYR A 171 -5.13 -6.95 16.86
N LYS A 172 -4.35 -8.01 16.67
CA LYS A 172 -3.03 -8.18 17.26
C LYS A 172 -1.99 -8.49 16.19
N SER A 173 -0.83 -7.85 16.31
CA SER A 173 0.41 -8.14 15.57
C SER A 173 1.53 -8.42 16.58
N THR A 174 2.36 -9.42 16.32
CA THR A 174 3.35 -9.92 17.27
C THR A 174 4.68 -10.20 16.59
N GLY A 175 5.78 -10.10 17.35
CA GLY A 175 7.12 -10.32 16.82
C GLY A 175 7.63 -9.13 16.01
N ASN A 176 7.09 -7.93 16.27
CA ASN A 176 7.50 -6.70 15.59
C ASN A 176 8.91 -6.33 16.04
N THR A 177 9.82 -6.20 15.08
CA THR A 177 11.23 -5.87 15.31
C THR A 177 11.45 -4.35 15.33
N ASP A 178 12.42 -3.91 16.14
CA ASP A 178 13.07 -2.59 16.17
C ASP A 178 12.25 -1.41 15.60
N ASP A 179 11.14 -1.08 16.28
CA ASP A 179 10.22 0.05 16.03
C ASP A 179 9.75 0.23 14.58
N SER A 180 9.87 -0.82 13.76
CA SER A 180 9.52 -0.77 12.34
C SER A 180 8.02 -0.95 12.09
N CYS A 181 7.28 -1.42 13.10
CA CYS A 181 5.84 -1.57 13.02
C CYS A 181 5.14 -0.24 13.31
N TYR A 182 4.69 0.41 12.25
CA TYR A 182 3.79 1.55 12.31
C TYR A 182 2.38 1.13 11.92
N TRP A 183 1.40 1.68 12.62
CA TRP A 183 0.00 1.61 12.20
C TRP A 183 -0.72 2.92 12.48
N GLU A 184 -1.75 3.19 11.68
CA GLU A 184 -2.68 4.30 11.88
C GLU A 184 -4.12 3.90 11.51
N ARG A 185 -5.07 4.58 12.15
CA ARG A 185 -6.50 4.57 11.83
C ARG A 185 -6.86 5.96 11.32
N ASP A 186 -7.57 6.05 10.22
CA ASP A 186 -7.85 7.32 9.54
C ASP A 186 -9.33 7.49 9.24
N LYS A 187 -9.76 8.75 9.20
CA LYS A 187 -11.12 9.15 8.79
C LYS A 187 -11.32 9.01 7.29
N ASP A 188 -10.28 9.30 6.52
CA ASP A 188 -10.31 9.28 5.06
C ASP A 188 -8.91 8.98 4.48
N ALA A 189 -8.83 8.82 3.16
CA ALA A 189 -7.59 8.55 2.43
C ALA A 189 -6.96 9.84 1.85
N THR A 190 -7.15 11.00 2.49
CA THR A 190 -6.52 12.25 2.04
C THR A 190 -5.08 12.40 2.51
N HIS A 191 -4.64 11.56 3.47
CA HIS A 191 -3.30 11.60 4.08
C HIS A 191 -2.95 12.96 4.71
N SER A 192 -3.97 13.67 5.20
CA SER A 192 -3.78 14.86 6.02
C SER A 192 -3.60 14.47 7.48
N MET A 193 -2.77 15.20 8.21
CA MET A 193 -2.60 15.02 9.66
C MET A 193 -3.93 15.08 10.43
N ASP A 194 -4.90 15.87 9.96
CA ASP A 194 -6.23 15.98 10.57
C ASP A 194 -7.11 14.73 10.34
N SER A 195 -6.71 13.85 9.42
CA SER A 195 -7.42 12.60 9.11
C SER A 195 -7.05 11.48 10.06
N ILE A 196 -5.87 11.55 10.69
CA ILE A 196 -5.39 10.53 11.63
C ILE A 196 -6.28 10.55 12.88
N VAL A 197 -6.93 9.41 13.14
CA VAL A 197 -7.72 9.17 14.36
C VAL A 197 -6.81 8.73 15.49
N ALA A 198 -5.88 7.81 15.20
CA ALA A 198 -4.85 7.35 16.12
C ALA A 198 -3.75 6.65 15.33
N ASN A 199 -2.51 6.76 15.81
CA ASN A 199 -1.38 6.03 15.27
C ASN A 199 -0.45 5.55 16.38
N ASN A 200 0.46 4.64 16.06
CA ASN A 200 1.51 4.21 16.97
C ASN A 200 2.69 3.55 16.24
N ASN A 201 3.88 3.65 16.85
CA ASN A 201 5.06 2.84 16.52
C ASN A 201 5.26 1.82 17.64
N VAL A 202 5.39 0.53 17.30
CA VAL A 202 5.37 -0.53 18.30
C VAL A 202 6.44 -1.60 18.08
N THR A 203 7.33 -1.77 19.05
CA THR A 203 8.17 -2.98 19.16
C THR A 203 7.45 -4.11 19.90
N GLY A 204 7.68 -5.36 19.48
CA GLY A 204 7.16 -6.55 20.12
C GLY A 204 5.72 -6.88 19.72
N THR A 205 4.74 -6.44 20.51
CA THR A 205 3.32 -6.76 20.31
C THR A 205 2.48 -5.49 20.18
N ALA A 206 1.80 -5.34 19.06
CA ALA A 206 0.83 -4.28 18.84
C ALA A 206 -0.60 -4.83 18.97
N VAL A 207 -1.46 -4.07 19.63
CA VAL A 207 -2.90 -4.34 19.74
C VAL A 207 -3.65 -3.08 19.38
N VAL A 208 -4.62 -3.19 18.47
CA VAL A 208 -5.42 -2.06 18.00
C VAL A 208 -6.88 -2.46 17.88
N THR A 209 -7.79 -1.59 18.31
CA THR A 209 -9.22 -1.72 18.02
C THR A 209 -9.57 -0.79 16.87
N ILE A 210 -9.98 -1.39 15.75
CA ILE A 210 -10.49 -0.71 14.56
C ILE A 210 -12.01 -0.58 14.73
N SER A 211 -12.49 0.65 14.86
CA SER A 211 -13.91 0.97 14.98
C SER A 211 -14.61 0.84 13.63
N ALA A 212 -15.91 0.55 13.64
CA ALA A 212 -16.73 0.58 12.42
C ALA A 212 -16.86 2.01 11.84
N GLY A 213 -16.57 3.04 12.63
CA GLY A 213 -16.54 4.44 12.19
C GLY A 213 -15.19 4.90 11.64
N ASP A 214 -14.13 4.09 11.75
CA ASP A 214 -12.86 4.41 11.08
C ASP A 214 -13.06 4.25 9.56
N GLY A 215 -12.46 5.13 8.77
CA GLY A 215 -12.50 5.01 7.31
C GLY A 215 -11.48 4.01 6.79
N TYR A 216 -10.26 4.07 7.34
CA TYR A 216 -9.12 3.28 6.89
C TYR A 216 -8.22 2.83 8.05
N PHE A 217 -7.50 1.74 7.82
CA PHE A 217 -6.39 1.28 8.65
C PHE A 217 -5.15 1.13 7.77
N LYS A 218 -4.05 1.80 8.09
CA LYS A 218 -2.77 1.65 7.40
C LYS A 218 -1.75 1.01 8.32
N THR A 219 -0.92 0.13 7.76
CA THR A 219 0.17 -0.53 8.49
C THR A 219 1.37 -0.79 7.60
N THR A 220 2.55 -0.56 8.16
CA THR A 220 3.84 -0.83 7.52
C THR A 220 4.79 -1.46 8.54
N GLY A 221 5.67 -2.34 8.06
CA GLY A 221 6.71 -2.99 8.86
C GLY A 221 6.24 -3.82 10.07
N CYS A 222 4.94 -4.07 10.19
CA CYS A 222 4.39 -4.95 11.24
C CYS A 222 4.41 -6.41 10.80
N GLY A 223 4.37 -7.32 11.78
CA GLY A 223 3.90 -8.68 11.55
C GLY A 223 2.41 -8.70 11.16
N ASP A 224 1.96 -9.78 10.54
CA ASP A 224 0.57 -9.92 10.11
C ASP A 224 -0.42 -9.70 11.26
N TRP A 225 -1.46 -8.90 10.98
CA TRP A 225 -2.50 -8.59 11.95
C TRP A 225 -3.60 -9.65 11.90
N LYS A 226 -3.95 -10.18 13.06
CA LYS A 226 -5.04 -11.15 13.22
C LYS A 226 -6.11 -10.59 14.14
N LYS A 227 -7.38 -10.69 13.73
CA LYS A 227 -8.51 -10.31 14.58
C LYS A 227 -8.60 -11.23 15.80
N THR A 228 -8.74 -10.66 16.98
CA THR A 228 -8.83 -11.37 18.27
C THR A 228 -10.12 -11.08 19.04
N GLY A 229 -10.92 -10.10 18.60
CA GLY A 229 -12.18 -9.68 19.23
C GLY A 229 -13.01 -8.81 18.30
#